data_AF-A0A076F8C8-F1
#
_entry.id   AF-A0A076F8C8-F1
#
_cell.length_a   1.000
_cell.length_b   1.000
_cell.length_c   1.000
_cell.angle_alpha   90.00
_cell.angle_beta   90.00
_cell.angle_gamma   90.00
#
_symmetry.space_group_name_H-M   'P 1'
#
loop_
_entity.id
_entity.type
_entity.pdbx_description
1 polymer ?
#
loop_
_entity_poly.entity_id
_entity_poly.type
_entity_poly.pdbx_seq_one_letter_code
_entity_poly.pdbx_strand_id
1 'polypeptide(L)'
;MIKNILIVLCTSLMLYLMNFHQTQSSVWVAPYLSAASNFNFSSLTMYIDQSQIDYFSQLTREEQFKFNFEKSENIVQYEYLAIGFYFIAIIATKIFFFLGDLESIQLLQQLIHIGISILILNQFSINRNKLLFLFFYTLNPIILYFVNFPYYYFWQFLPAAIFIYYYLSNKKIGNIIFLMAFVMFIAYIIRPTILFFALFFFIWFAIKENLKKSIVAIIFFLWLINCFQSYSFGPWHTMYIGIGAYNNDFDIKLSDTSGFDYFNSIQDKIINSSLISDDDELKHDYYDVLKDRYLQIIQLNPLLIIKNGVLNIIGSYGFGYKPENTILIYTNILCGLIFMIMLLYCKQYTLFFAIGISSISFTPYYPPISAYMYGSYILIAIGIINIIHYVIIKRGNDA
;
A
#
# COMPACT_ATOMS: atom_id res chain seq x y z
N MET A 1 -24.68 -19.93 5.26
CA MET A 1 -24.00 -20.52 4.09
C MET A 1 -24.43 -19.86 2.78
N ILE A 2 -25.71 -19.90 2.38
CA ILE A 2 -26.22 -19.34 1.11
C ILE A 2 -25.82 -17.86 0.88
N LYS A 3 -25.94 -17.01 1.91
CA LYS A 3 -25.56 -15.59 1.82
C LYS A 3 -24.07 -15.38 1.47
N ASN A 4 -23.17 -16.20 2.02
CA ASN A 4 -21.73 -16.07 1.75
C ASN A 4 -21.41 -16.55 0.32
N ILE A 5 -22.09 -17.59 -0.16
CA ILE A 5 -21.96 -18.06 -1.55
C ILE A 5 -22.36 -16.95 -2.52
N LEU A 6 -23.47 -16.25 -2.26
CA LEU A 6 -23.90 -15.13 -3.11
C LEU A 6 -22.88 -13.98 -3.09
N ILE A 7 -22.33 -13.64 -1.92
CA ILE A 7 -21.29 -12.61 -1.80
C ILE A 7 -20.04 -13.00 -2.61
N VAL A 8 -19.59 -14.25 -2.50
CA VAL A 8 -18.48 -14.77 -3.31
C VAL A 8 -18.80 -14.60 -4.79
N LEU A 9 -19.96 -15.09 -5.24
CA LEU A 9 -20.34 -15.08 -6.65
C LEU A 9 -20.44 -13.64 -7.20
N CYS A 10 -21.07 -12.72 -6.47
CA CYS A 10 -21.14 -11.31 -6.86
C CYS A 10 -19.75 -10.64 -6.90
N THR A 11 -18.90 -10.92 -5.91
CA THR A 11 -17.55 -10.32 -5.85
C THR A 11 -16.68 -10.88 -6.97
N SER A 12 -16.70 -12.19 -7.21
CA SER A 12 -16.00 -12.84 -8.32
C SER A 12 -16.47 -12.32 -9.68
N LEU A 13 -17.78 -12.15 -9.88
CA LEU A 13 -18.33 -11.57 -11.11
C LEU A 13 -17.85 -10.14 -11.31
N MET A 14 -17.89 -9.31 -10.28
CA MET A 14 -17.40 -7.92 -10.37
C MET A 14 -15.89 -7.85 -10.59
N LEU A 15 -15.10 -8.72 -9.97
CA LEU A 15 -13.67 -8.83 -10.22
C LEU A 15 -13.38 -9.22 -11.67
N TYR A 16 -14.14 -10.17 -12.22
CA TYR A 16 -14.04 -10.55 -13.63
C TYR A 16 -14.37 -9.38 -14.57
N LEU A 17 -15.48 -8.67 -14.32
CA LEU A 17 -15.89 -7.51 -15.11
C LEU A 17 -14.92 -6.32 -15.01
N MET A 18 -14.15 -6.24 -13.92
CA MET A 18 -13.13 -5.22 -13.68
C MET A 18 -11.71 -5.71 -14.02
N ASN A 19 -11.56 -6.86 -14.67
CA ASN A 19 -10.25 -7.35 -15.08
C ASN A 19 -9.81 -6.69 -16.38
N PHE A 20 -9.11 -5.57 -16.27
CA PHE A 20 -8.59 -4.81 -17.41
C PHE A 20 -7.16 -5.20 -17.81
N HIS A 21 -6.62 -6.32 -17.30
CA HIS A 21 -5.22 -6.74 -17.50
C HIS A 21 -4.20 -5.61 -17.25
N GLN A 22 -4.48 -4.82 -16.22
CA GLN A 22 -3.66 -3.70 -15.82
C GLN A 22 -2.58 -4.13 -14.83
N THR A 23 -1.37 -3.62 -15.04
CA THR A 23 -0.23 -3.85 -14.16
C THR A 23 0.74 -2.68 -14.26
N GLN A 24 1.74 -2.65 -13.40
CA GLN A 24 2.80 -1.64 -13.45
C GLN A 24 3.61 -1.76 -14.75
N SER A 25 4.47 -0.79 -15.07
CA SER A 25 5.42 -0.97 -16.18
C SER A 25 6.28 -2.22 -15.96
N SER A 26 6.67 -2.86 -17.08
CA SER A 26 7.49 -4.07 -17.10
C SER A 26 8.79 -3.91 -16.31
N VAL A 27 9.43 -2.73 -16.41
CA VAL A 27 10.66 -2.38 -15.67
C VAL A 27 10.52 -2.58 -14.16
N TRP A 28 9.33 -2.37 -13.61
CA TRP A 28 9.09 -2.50 -12.17
C TRP A 28 8.57 -3.86 -11.72
N VAL A 29 7.86 -4.59 -12.59
CA VAL A 29 7.22 -5.86 -12.23
C VAL A 29 8.03 -7.07 -12.66
N ALA A 30 8.67 -7.03 -13.83
CA ALA A 30 9.46 -8.14 -14.36
C ALA A 30 10.61 -8.59 -13.45
N PRO A 31 11.37 -7.68 -12.79
CA PRO A 31 12.41 -8.10 -11.86
C PRO A 31 11.86 -8.91 -10.67
N TYR A 32 10.64 -8.60 -10.19
CA TYR A 32 10.01 -9.39 -9.13
C TYR A 32 9.69 -10.81 -9.56
N LEU A 33 9.17 -10.98 -10.79
CA LEU A 33 8.78 -12.28 -11.32
C LEU A 33 10.01 -13.12 -11.69
N SER A 34 10.99 -12.51 -12.37
CA SER A 34 12.28 -13.14 -12.69
C SER A 34 12.99 -13.64 -11.43
N ALA A 35 13.04 -12.80 -10.38
CA ALA A 35 13.64 -13.21 -9.11
C ALA A 35 12.83 -14.23 -8.33
N ALA A 36 11.51 -14.30 -8.49
CA ALA A 36 10.72 -15.37 -7.88
C ALA A 36 11.14 -16.75 -8.42
N SER A 37 11.42 -16.85 -9.73
CA SER A 37 11.90 -18.09 -10.36
C SER A 37 13.37 -18.41 -10.06
N ASN A 38 14.17 -17.39 -9.74
CA ASN A 38 15.62 -17.50 -9.52
C ASN A 38 16.06 -17.30 -8.05
N PHE A 39 15.13 -17.32 -7.10
CA PHE A 39 15.41 -17.02 -5.69
C PHE A 39 16.33 -18.04 -5.02
N ASN A 40 17.38 -17.57 -4.33
CA ASN A 40 18.25 -18.42 -3.53
C ASN A 40 17.83 -18.42 -2.05
N PHE A 41 17.17 -19.50 -1.62
CA PHE A 41 16.71 -19.65 -0.23
C PHE A 41 17.84 -19.76 0.81
N SER A 42 19.05 -20.18 0.41
CA SER A 42 20.17 -20.36 1.34
C SER A 42 20.81 -19.03 1.72
N SER A 43 20.93 -18.11 0.77
CA SER A 43 21.52 -16.78 0.99
C SER A 43 20.49 -15.66 1.12
N LEU A 44 19.20 -15.94 0.88
CA LEU A 44 18.11 -14.97 0.77
C LEU A 44 18.42 -13.86 -0.26
N THR A 45 19.19 -14.20 -1.28
CA THR A 45 19.61 -13.27 -2.34
C THR A 45 18.68 -13.39 -3.54
N MET A 46 18.38 -12.24 -4.13
CA MET A 46 17.53 -12.11 -5.30
C MET A 46 18.41 -12.02 -6.53
N TYR A 47 18.03 -12.80 -7.55
CA TYR A 47 18.75 -12.91 -8.80
C TYR A 47 17.77 -12.73 -9.94
N ILE A 48 18.14 -11.98 -10.97
CA ILE A 48 17.29 -11.77 -12.15
C ILE A 48 18.01 -12.23 -13.41
N ASP A 49 17.23 -12.60 -14.42
CA ASP A 49 17.70 -12.80 -15.79
C ASP A 49 17.26 -11.59 -16.62
N GLN A 50 18.22 -10.74 -16.98
CA GLN A 50 17.96 -9.52 -17.73
C GLN A 50 17.38 -9.81 -19.12
N SER A 51 17.81 -10.91 -19.77
CA SER A 51 17.33 -11.25 -21.12
C SER A 51 15.85 -11.61 -21.13
N GLN A 52 15.38 -12.32 -20.10
CA GLN A 52 13.95 -12.61 -19.92
C GLN A 52 13.15 -11.35 -19.58
N ILE A 53 13.71 -10.44 -18.78
CA ILE A 53 13.08 -9.15 -18.48
C ILE A 53 12.91 -8.31 -19.74
N ASP A 54 13.95 -8.25 -20.58
CA ASP A 54 13.94 -7.51 -21.84
C ASP A 54 12.90 -8.11 -22.80
N TYR A 55 12.83 -9.44 -22.91
CA TYR A 55 11.81 -10.13 -23.69
C TYR A 55 10.40 -9.83 -23.17
N PHE A 56 10.17 -9.99 -21.85
CA PHE A 56 8.89 -9.70 -21.21
C PHE A 56 8.43 -8.25 -21.47
N SER A 57 9.37 -7.30 -21.51
CA SER A 57 9.06 -5.89 -21.75
C SER A 57 8.50 -5.62 -23.16
N GLN A 58 8.78 -6.49 -24.12
CA GLN A 58 8.32 -6.40 -25.52
C GLN A 58 6.96 -7.07 -25.75
N LEU A 59 6.53 -7.93 -24.84
CA LEU A 59 5.24 -8.62 -24.92
C LEU A 59 4.06 -7.66 -24.80
N THR A 60 2.94 -8.01 -25.44
CA THR A 60 1.66 -7.34 -25.19
C THR A 60 1.22 -7.55 -23.73
N ARG A 61 0.31 -6.71 -23.23
CA ARG A 61 -0.19 -6.85 -21.84
C ARG A 61 -0.83 -8.20 -21.58
N GLU A 62 -1.57 -8.76 -22.54
CA GLU A 62 -2.19 -10.08 -22.38
C GLU A 62 -1.14 -11.19 -22.31
N GLU A 63 -0.11 -11.12 -23.16
CA GLU A 63 1.01 -12.06 -23.15
C GLU A 63 1.83 -11.96 -21.85
N GLN A 64 2.07 -10.74 -21.35
CA GLN A 64 2.72 -10.53 -20.04
C GLN A 64 1.96 -11.24 -18.91
N PHE A 65 0.63 -11.26 -18.95
CA PHE A 65 -0.18 -11.90 -17.91
C PHE A 65 0.00 -13.43 -17.88
N LYS A 66 0.16 -14.03 -19.05
CA LYS A 66 0.32 -15.48 -19.26
C LYS A 66 1.77 -15.95 -19.25
N PHE A 67 2.73 -15.02 -19.25
CA PHE A 67 4.15 -15.34 -19.27
C PHE A 67 4.60 -15.96 -17.94
N ASN A 68 5.50 -16.94 -18.03
CA ASN A 68 6.13 -17.60 -16.89
C ASN A 68 7.64 -17.40 -16.99
N PHE A 69 8.23 -16.79 -15.97
CA PHE A 69 9.68 -16.68 -15.87
C PHE A 69 10.28 -18.04 -15.53
N GLU A 70 11.34 -18.41 -16.24
CA GLU A 70 12.02 -19.68 -16.03
C GLU A 70 13.30 -19.49 -15.22
N LYS A 71 13.71 -20.57 -14.55
CA LYS A 71 15.00 -20.60 -13.86
C LYS A 71 16.11 -20.52 -14.90
N SER A 72 17.06 -19.61 -14.68
CA SER A 72 18.15 -19.31 -15.61
C SER A 72 19.52 -19.53 -14.98
N GLU A 73 20.52 -19.76 -15.82
CA GLU A 73 21.94 -19.77 -15.44
C GLU A 73 22.58 -18.39 -15.62
N ASN A 74 22.00 -17.52 -16.46
CA ASN A 74 22.50 -16.18 -16.76
C ASN A 74 21.89 -15.15 -15.81
N ILE A 75 22.22 -15.27 -14.54
CA ILE A 75 21.62 -14.47 -13.48
C ILE A 75 22.57 -13.40 -12.92
N VAL A 76 21.99 -12.25 -12.57
CA VAL A 76 22.68 -11.16 -11.86
C VAL A 76 21.98 -10.85 -10.55
N GLN A 77 22.75 -10.52 -9.52
CA GLN A 77 22.21 -10.15 -8.22
C GLN A 77 21.42 -8.84 -8.33
N TYR A 78 20.27 -8.77 -7.68
CA TYR A 78 19.36 -7.62 -7.79
C TYR A 78 18.84 -7.22 -6.41
N GLU A 79 19.17 -6.02 -5.93
CA GLU A 79 18.86 -5.61 -4.55
C GLU A 79 17.88 -4.43 -4.46
N TYR A 80 17.39 -3.95 -5.60
CA TYR A 80 16.71 -2.66 -5.66
C TYR A 80 15.27 -2.67 -5.13
N LEU A 81 14.59 -3.81 -5.23
CA LEU A 81 13.18 -3.90 -4.84
C LEU A 81 13.01 -4.62 -3.49
N ALA A 82 11.97 -4.24 -2.76
CA ALA A 82 11.67 -4.79 -1.44
C ALA A 82 11.38 -6.30 -1.49
N ILE A 83 12.13 -7.09 -0.71
CA ILE A 83 12.11 -8.57 -0.72
C ILE A 83 10.71 -9.18 -0.45
N GLY A 84 9.82 -8.47 0.24
CA GLY A 84 8.52 -9.00 0.62
C GLY A 84 7.62 -9.41 -0.55
N PHE A 85 7.58 -8.61 -1.64
CA PHE A 85 6.67 -8.90 -2.76
C PHE A 85 7.14 -10.11 -3.58
N TYR A 86 8.43 -10.45 -3.55
CA TYR A 86 8.96 -11.66 -4.17
C TYR A 86 8.40 -12.91 -3.50
N PHE A 87 8.32 -12.95 -2.17
CA PHE A 87 7.70 -14.08 -1.47
C PHE A 87 6.24 -14.26 -1.86
N ILE A 88 5.51 -13.17 -2.10
CA ILE A 88 4.16 -13.24 -2.64
C ILE A 88 4.16 -13.88 -4.03
N ALA A 89 5.04 -13.43 -4.93
CA ALA A 89 5.16 -14.01 -6.26
C ALA A 89 5.47 -15.51 -6.20
N ILE A 90 6.48 -15.92 -5.41
CA ILE A 90 6.84 -17.33 -5.21
C ILE A 90 5.66 -18.17 -4.70
N ILE A 91 4.93 -17.67 -3.70
CA ILE A 91 3.78 -18.39 -3.14
C ILE A 91 2.67 -18.50 -4.19
N ALA A 92 2.37 -17.41 -4.88
CA ALA A 92 1.32 -17.37 -5.90
C ALA A 92 1.63 -18.34 -7.05
N THR A 93 2.82 -18.28 -7.63
CA THR A 93 3.22 -19.09 -8.79
C THR A 93 3.37 -20.57 -8.44
N LYS A 94 3.72 -20.90 -7.19
CA LYS A 94 3.72 -22.29 -6.72
C LYS A 94 2.32 -22.85 -6.51
N ILE A 95 1.40 -22.05 -5.95
CA ILE A 95 0.01 -22.50 -5.71
C ILE A 95 -0.75 -22.59 -7.04
N PHE A 96 -0.56 -21.63 -7.93
CA PHE A 96 -1.28 -21.49 -9.20
C PHE A 96 -0.37 -21.76 -10.41
N PHE A 97 0.49 -22.78 -10.33
CA PHE A 97 1.50 -23.13 -11.34
C PHE A 97 0.98 -23.39 -12.77
N PHE A 98 -0.33 -23.45 -12.95
CA PHE A 98 -1.01 -23.65 -14.23
C PHE A 98 -1.45 -22.33 -14.90
N LEU A 99 -1.20 -21.18 -14.26
CA LEU A 99 -1.46 -19.83 -14.79
C LEU A 99 -0.13 -19.12 -15.08
N GLY A 100 -0.18 -18.00 -15.81
CA GLY A 100 0.97 -17.10 -15.90
C GLY A 100 1.35 -16.48 -14.55
N ASP A 101 2.55 -15.93 -14.42
CA ASP A 101 3.05 -15.42 -13.13
C ASP A 101 2.21 -14.24 -12.59
N LEU A 102 1.84 -13.30 -13.46
CA LEU A 102 0.97 -12.17 -13.09
C LEU A 102 -0.46 -12.62 -12.78
N GLU A 103 -1.01 -13.54 -13.58
CA GLU A 103 -2.33 -14.14 -13.33
C GLU A 103 -2.39 -14.86 -11.98
N SER A 104 -1.32 -15.59 -11.63
CA SER A 104 -1.17 -16.27 -10.34
C SER A 104 -1.24 -15.28 -9.17
N ILE A 105 -0.50 -14.17 -9.26
CA ILE A 105 -0.52 -13.11 -8.25
C ILE A 105 -1.91 -12.48 -8.16
N GLN A 106 -2.51 -12.14 -9.32
CA GLN A 106 -3.85 -11.54 -9.37
C GLN A 106 -4.89 -12.44 -8.72
N LEU A 107 -4.89 -13.74 -9.03
CA LEU A 107 -5.81 -14.71 -8.44
C LEU A 107 -5.62 -14.80 -6.91
N LEU A 108 -4.37 -14.83 -6.43
CA LEU A 108 -4.08 -14.84 -4.99
C LEU A 108 -4.68 -13.60 -4.30
N GLN A 109 -4.50 -12.41 -4.90
CA GLN A 109 -5.05 -11.16 -4.37
C GLN A 109 -6.58 -11.18 -4.32
N GLN A 110 -7.22 -11.63 -5.40
CA GLN A 110 -8.68 -11.76 -5.48
C GLN A 110 -9.24 -12.69 -4.39
N LEU A 111 -8.62 -13.86 -4.20
CA LEU A 111 -9.03 -14.81 -3.17
C LEU A 111 -8.87 -14.23 -1.76
N ILE A 112 -7.78 -13.51 -1.50
CA ILE A 112 -7.54 -12.86 -0.20
C ILE A 112 -8.55 -11.73 0.04
N HIS A 113 -8.87 -10.91 -0.97
CA HIS A 113 -9.91 -9.87 -0.86
C HIS A 113 -11.29 -10.46 -0.54
N ILE A 114 -11.68 -11.53 -1.25
CA ILE A 114 -12.94 -12.25 -1.00
C ILE A 114 -12.95 -12.81 0.42
N GLY A 115 -11.87 -13.50 0.83
CA GLY A 115 -11.73 -14.10 2.15
C GLY A 115 -11.87 -13.06 3.27
N ILE A 116 -11.12 -11.95 3.18
CA ILE A 116 -11.16 -10.87 4.17
C ILE A 116 -12.53 -10.18 4.19
N SER A 117 -13.13 -9.94 3.02
CA SER A 117 -14.47 -9.36 2.92
C SER A 117 -15.51 -10.20 3.66
N ILE A 118 -15.49 -11.54 3.47
CA ILE A 118 -16.39 -12.45 4.19
C ILE A 118 -16.12 -12.42 5.70
N LEU A 119 -14.85 -12.46 6.11
CA LEU A 119 -14.47 -12.44 7.52
C LEU A 119 -15.00 -11.19 8.24
N ILE A 120 -14.89 -10.02 7.61
CA ILE A 120 -15.36 -8.74 8.16
C ILE A 120 -16.88 -8.63 8.09
N LEU A 121 -17.51 -9.04 6.98
CA LEU A 121 -18.98 -9.09 6.87
C LEU A 121 -19.63 -9.93 7.97
N ASN A 122 -18.96 -11.01 8.38
CA ASN A 122 -19.42 -11.86 9.49
C ASN A 122 -19.31 -11.19 10.87
N GLN A 123 -18.56 -10.09 11.02
CA GLN A 123 -18.50 -9.35 12.29
C GLN A 123 -19.70 -8.40 12.50
N PHE A 124 -20.37 -7.97 11.44
CA PHE A 124 -21.54 -7.12 11.58
C PHE A 124 -22.75 -7.92 12.08
N SER A 125 -23.42 -7.44 13.12
CA SER A 125 -24.71 -7.97 13.57
C SER A 125 -25.88 -7.42 12.74
N ILE A 126 -25.78 -6.16 12.32
CA ILE A 126 -26.84 -5.42 11.61
C ILE A 126 -26.73 -5.63 10.10
N ASN A 127 -27.79 -6.13 9.46
CA ASN A 127 -27.83 -6.39 8.00
C ASN A 127 -27.55 -5.14 7.16
N ARG A 128 -28.01 -3.96 7.60
CA ARG A 128 -27.71 -2.69 6.92
C ARG A 128 -26.20 -2.45 6.83
N ASN A 129 -25.47 -2.66 7.93
CA ASN A 129 -24.02 -2.43 7.95
C ASN A 129 -23.29 -3.44 7.05
N LYS A 130 -23.80 -4.67 6.92
CA LYS A 130 -23.31 -5.64 5.93
C LYS A 130 -23.47 -5.14 4.50
N LEU A 131 -24.66 -4.63 4.15
CA LEU A 131 -24.91 -4.09 2.82
C LEU A 131 -24.03 -2.86 2.54
N LEU A 132 -23.91 -1.95 3.50
CA LEU A 132 -23.04 -0.78 3.35
C LEU A 132 -21.56 -1.19 3.17
N PHE A 133 -21.06 -2.19 3.92
CA PHE A 133 -19.71 -2.70 3.71
C PHE A 133 -19.54 -3.38 2.34
N LEU A 134 -20.55 -4.14 1.91
CA LEU A 134 -20.55 -4.77 0.59
C LEU A 134 -20.39 -3.72 -0.51
N PHE A 135 -21.12 -2.60 -0.45
CA PHE A 135 -21.06 -1.56 -1.48
C PHE A 135 -19.87 -0.60 -1.35
N PHE A 136 -19.56 -0.13 -0.13
CA PHE A 136 -18.48 0.83 0.06
C PHE A 136 -17.09 0.20 -0.01
N TYR A 137 -16.98 -1.10 0.27
CA TYR A 137 -15.70 -1.80 0.24
C TYR A 137 -15.66 -2.95 -0.76
N THR A 138 -16.42 -4.03 -0.52
CA THR A 138 -16.22 -5.30 -1.23
C THR A 138 -16.45 -5.22 -2.73
N LEU A 139 -17.49 -4.51 -3.18
CA LEU A 139 -17.87 -4.35 -4.59
C LEU A 139 -17.50 -2.97 -5.16
N ASN A 140 -16.76 -2.16 -4.39
CA ASN A 140 -16.41 -0.81 -4.81
C ASN A 140 -15.43 -0.86 -5.99
N PRO A 141 -15.75 -0.28 -7.17
CA PRO A 141 -14.89 -0.35 -8.36
C PRO A 141 -13.47 0.17 -8.15
N ILE A 142 -13.27 1.19 -7.30
CA ILE A 142 -11.94 1.73 -6.99
C ILE A 142 -11.12 0.68 -6.23
N ILE A 143 -11.74 -0.04 -5.31
CA ILE A 143 -11.06 -1.11 -4.56
C ILE A 143 -10.78 -2.28 -5.49
N LEU A 144 -11.77 -2.73 -6.26
CA LEU A 144 -11.62 -3.84 -7.20
C LEU A 144 -10.55 -3.59 -8.26
N TYR A 145 -10.40 -2.33 -8.70
CA TYR A 145 -9.30 -1.91 -9.56
C TYR A 145 -7.94 -2.30 -8.98
N PHE A 146 -7.70 -2.02 -7.69
CA PHE A 146 -6.44 -2.36 -7.01
C PHE A 146 -6.33 -3.84 -6.62
N VAL A 147 -7.46 -4.53 -6.38
CA VAL A 147 -7.48 -5.99 -6.21
C VAL A 147 -7.05 -6.70 -7.48
N ASN A 148 -7.39 -6.15 -8.65
CA ASN A 148 -7.01 -6.68 -9.96
C ASN A 148 -5.64 -6.17 -10.46
N PHE A 149 -4.92 -5.37 -9.68
CA PHE A 149 -3.62 -4.82 -10.05
C PHE A 149 -2.51 -5.64 -9.34
N PRO A 150 -1.90 -6.65 -10.00
CA PRO A 150 -0.98 -7.63 -9.39
C PRO A 150 0.38 -7.02 -9.02
N TYR A 151 0.38 -6.18 -7.99
CA TYR A 151 1.55 -5.46 -7.52
C TYR A 151 1.57 -5.32 -5.99
N TYR A 152 2.66 -4.80 -5.43
CA TYR A 152 2.86 -4.74 -3.99
C TYR A 152 1.87 -3.81 -3.26
N TYR A 153 1.14 -2.94 -3.98
CA TYR A 153 0.20 -1.99 -3.38
C TYR A 153 -0.93 -2.66 -2.61
N PHE A 154 -1.49 -3.74 -3.17
CA PHE A 154 -2.60 -4.48 -2.58
C PHE A 154 -2.30 -4.90 -1.14
N TRP A 155 -1.12 -5.45 -0.88
CA TRP A 155 -0.77 -6.13 0.38
C TRP A 155 -0.72 -5.22 1.61
N GLN A 156 -0.68 -3.91 1.40
CA GLN A 156 -0.68 -2.91 2.48
C GLN A 156 -2.00 -2.82 3.23
N PHE A 157 -3.07 -3.42 2.70
CA PHE A 157 -4.35 -3.45 3.41
C PHE A 157 -4.42 -4.49 4.52
N LEU A 158 -3.52 -5.48 4.54
CA LEU A 158 -3.56 -6.56 5.54
C LEU A 158 -3.53 -6.03 6.98
N PRO A 159 -2.63 -5.09 7.35
CA PRO A 159 -2.68 -4.46 8.66
C PRO A 159 -4.04 -3.85 9.00
N ALA A 160 -4.60 -3.06 8.08
CA ALA A 160 -5.88 -2.39 8.29
C ALA A 160 -7.03 -3.38 8.38
N ALA A 161 -7.03 -4.45 7.59
CA ALA A 161 -8.02 -5.52 7.66
C ALA A 161 -7.96 -6.29 8.99
N ILE A 162 -6.76 -6.62 9.48
CA ILE A 162 -6.56 -7.23 10.80
C ILE A 162 -7.09 -6.31 11.91
N PHE A 163 -6.74 -5.02 11.83
CA PHE A 163 -7.23 -4.02 12.78
C PHE A 163 -8.76 -3.92 12.75
N ILE A 164 -9.39 -3.82 11.57
CA ILE A 164 -10.85 -3.73 11.46
C ILE A 164 -11.55 -5.00 11.98
N TYR A 165 -11.02 -6.17 11.65
CA TYR A 165 -11.57 -7.42 12.17
C TYR A 165 -11.56 -7.41 13.71
N TYR A 166 -10.44 -7.01 14.33
CA TYR A 166 -10.33 -6.93 15.78
C TYR A 166 -11.16 -5.78 16.38
N TYR A 167 -11.25 -4.65 15.69
CA TYR A 167 -12.05 -3.48 16.05
C TYR A 167 -13.53 -3.84 16.16
N LEU A 168 -14.06 -4.58 15.19
CA LEU A 168 -15.46 -5.02 15.16
C LEU A 168 -15.71 -6.26 16.04
N SER A 169 -14.67 -7.03 16.35
CA SER A 169 -14.81 -8.26 17.15
C SER A 169 -14.89 -7.97 18.65
N ASN A 170 -15.83 -8.66 19.30
CA ASN A 170 -15.92 -8.74 20.77
C ASN A 170 -15.05 -9.87 21.34
N LYS A 171 -14.36 -10.65 20.49
CA LYS A 171 -13.53 -11.76 20.94
C LYS A 171 -12.17 -11.28 21.38
N LYS A 172 -11.67 -11.87 22.48
CA LYS A 172 -10.28 -11.69 22.88
C LYS A 172 -9.37 -12.42 21.90
N ILE A 173 -8.31 -11.76 21.44
CA ILE A 173 -7.31 -12.33 20.54
C ILE A 173 -6.29 -13.16 21.31
N GLY A 174 -5.94 -12.76 22.54
CA GLY A 174 -5.05 -13.54 23.39
C GLY A 174 -3.66 -13.78 22.75
N ASN A 175 -3.32 -15.04 22.45
CA ASN A 175 -2.02 -15.42 21.88
C ASN A 175 -1.94 -15.27 20.36
N ILE A 176 -3.08 -15.08 19.67
CA ILE A 176 -3.11 -14.87 18.22
C ILE A 176 -2.36 -13.57 17.84
N ILE A 177 -2.12 -12.67 18.80
CA ILE A 177 -1.35 -11.44 18.61
C ILE A 177 0.07 -11.71 18.05
N PHE A 178 0.68 -12.85 18.36
CA PHE A 178 2.00 -13.21 17.83
C PHE A 178 1.95 -13.62 16.36
N LEU A 179 0.89 -14.32 15.95
CA LEU A 179 0.62 -14.59 14.54
C LEU A 179 0.34 -13.29 13.78
N MET A 180 -0.43 -12.37 14.37
CA MET A 180 -0.67 -11.06 13.79
C MET A 180 0.62 -10.26 13.67
N ALA A 181 1.52 -10.33 14.65
CA ALA A 181 2.82 -9.69 14.57
C ALA A 181 3.68 -10.24 13.43
N PHE A 182 3.64 -11.55 13.19
CA PHE A 182 4.29 -12.16 12.03
C PHE A 182 3.67 -11.68 10.71
N VAL A 183 2.33 -11.60 10.60
CA VAL A 183 1.67 -11.07 9.39
C VAL A 183 2.00 -9.59 9.16
N MET A 184 2.06 -8.78 10.23
CA MET A 184 2.50 -7.39 10.15
C MET A 184 3.95 -7.30 9.67
N PHE A 185 4.84 -8.19 10.12
CA PHE A 185 6.21 -8.28 9.64
C PHE A 185 6.27 -8.58 8.14
N ILE A 186 5.50 -9.56 7.65
CA ILE A 186 5.41 -9.86 6.21
C ILE A 186 4.93 -8.64 5.43
N ALA A 187 3.90 -7.94 5.92
CA ALA A 187 3.43 -6.72 5.28
C ALA A 187 4.48 -5.59 5.32
N TYR A 188 5.33 -5.54 6.35
CA TYR A 188 6.40 -4.54 6.49
C TYR A 188 7.52 -4.76 5.48
N ILE A 189 7.97 -6.01 5.29
CA ILE A 189 9.01 -6.31 4.29
C ILE A 189 8.49 -6.13 2.85
N ILE A 190 7.17 -6.14 2.64
CA ILE A 190 6.55 -5.73 1.36
C ILE A 190 6.59 -4.20 1.25
N ARG A 191 6.21 -3.49 2.33
CA ARG A 191 6.26 -2.03 2.36
C ARG A 191 6.51 -1.46 3.76
N PRO A 192 7.68 -0.83 4.01
CA PRO A 192 8.02 -0.29 5.32
C PRO A 192 7.08 0.81 5.85
N THR A 193 6.31 1.46 4.97
CA THR A 193 5.39 2.54 5.36
C THR A 193 4.31 2.10 6.36
N ILE A 194 4.07 0.80 6.53
CA ILE A 194 3.08 0.30 7.49
C ILE A 194 3.56 0.31 8.96
N LEU A 195 4.85 0.60 9.21
CA LEU A 195 5.46 0.49 10.54
C LEU A 195 4.63 1.17 11.64
N PHE A 196 4.28 2.43 11.44
CA PHE A 196 3.52 3.19 12.44
C PHE A 196 2.12 2.62 12.66
N PHE A 197 1.49 2.09 11.62
CA PHE A 197 0.17 1.45 11.77
C PHE A 197 0.26 0.13 12.54
N ALA A 198 1.29 -0.68 12.28
CA ALA A 198 1.54 -1.90 13.04
C ALA A 198 1.78 -1.61 14.53
N LEU A 199 2.60 -0.59 14.83
CA LEU A 199 2.83 -0.13 16.20
C LEU A 199 1.54 0.38 16.86
N PHE A 200 0.74 1.17 16.15
CA PHE A 200 -0.58 1.61 16.62
C PHE A 200 -1.49 0.42 16.93
N PHE A 201 -1.53 -0.60 16.08
CA PHE A 201 -2.31 -1.81 16.33
C PHE A 201 -1.90 -2.50 17.65
N PHE A 202 -0.60 -2.64 17.93
CA PHE A 202 -0.14 -3.22 19.19
C PHE A 202 -0.44 -2.35 20.41
N ILE A 203 -0.26 -1.04 20.30
CA ILE A 203 -0.63 -0.09 21.37
C ILE A 203 -2.12 -0.18 21.65
N TRP A 204 -2.94 -0.21 20.61
CA TRP A 204 -4.38 -0.35 20.76
C TRP A 204 -4.77 -1.70 21.38
N PHE A 205 -4.09 -2.79 21.02
CA PHE A 205 -4.24 -4.09 21.68
C PHE A 205 -3.83 -4.05 23.17
N ALA A 206 -2.78 -3.30 23.53
CA ALA A 206 -2.36 -3.11 24.91
C ALA A 206 -3.47 -2.45 25.75
N ILE A 207 -4.12 -1.43 25.19
CA ILE A 207 -5.21 -0.68 25.83
C ILE A 207 -6.45 -1.57 25.97
N LYS A 208 -6.81 -2.33 24.93
CA LYS A 208 -8.05 -3.12 24.89
C LYS A 208 -7.98 -4.46 25.64
N GLU A 209 -6.81 -5.10 25.69
CA GLU A 209 -6.68 -6.47 26.19
C GLU A 209 -5.53 -6.68 27.18
N ASN A 210 -4.27 -6.56 26.75
CA ASN A 210 -3.13 -7.00 27.56
C ASN A 210 -1.81 -6.30 27.20
N LEU A 211 -1.35 -5.44 28.10
CA LEU A 211 -0.09 -4.70 27.96
C LEU A 211 1.14 -5.61 27.81
N LYS A 212 1.26 -6.67 28.64
CA LYS A 212 2.44 -7.56 28.61
C LYS A 212 2.58 -8.27 27.27
N LYS A 213 1.49 -8.86 26.76
CA LYS A 213 1.51 -9.55 25.46
C LYS A 213 1.77 -8.58 24.31
N SER A 214 1.25 -7.35 24.39
CA SER A 214 1.54 -6.31 23.41
C SER A 214 3.04 -6.00 23.35
N ILE A 215 3.69 -5.76 24.50
CA ILE A 215 5.13 -5.48 24.56
C ILE A 215 5.94 -6.62 23.95
N VAL A 216 5.61 -7.88 24.30
CA VAL A 216 6.30 -9.05 23.72
C VAL A 216 6.08 -9.13 22.22
N ALA A 217 4.87 -8.85 21.72
CA ALA A 217 4.57 -8.84 20.29
C ALA A 217 5.33 -7.71 19.55
N ILE A 218 5.46 -6.53 20.15
CA ILE A 218 6.28 -5.42 19.61
C ILE A 218 7.74 -5.83 19.53
N ILE A 219 8.30 -6.40 20.62
CA ILE A 219 9.70 -6.86 20.64
C ILE A 219 9.91 -7.93 19.56
N PHE A 220 9.00 -8.89 19.45
CA PHE A 220 9.07 -9.94 18.43
C PHE A 220 9.01 -9.36 17.01
N PHE A 221 8.09 -8.44 16.74
CA PHE A 221 7.96 -7.76 15.45
C PHE A 221 9.22 -6.96 15.08
N LEU A 222 9.75 -6.15 16.01
CA LEU A 222 10.96 -5.36 15.79
C LEU A 222 12.21 -6.24 15.66
N TRP A 223 12.28 -7.35 16.40
CA TRP A 223 13.34 -8.34 16.26
C TRP A 223 13.34 -8.96 14.87
N LEU A 224 12.18 -9.35 14.34
CA LEU A 224 12.05 -9.85 12.96
C LEU A 224 12.49 -8.80 11.94
N ILE A 225 12.09 -7.54 12.10
CA ILE A 225 12.55 -6.44 11.22
C ILE A 225 14.07 -6.34 11.24
N ASN A 226 14.68 -6.37 12.43
CA ASN A 226 16.13 -6.23 12.56
C ASN A 226 16.91 -7.41 11.92
N CYS A 227 16.32 -8.61 11.87
CA CYS A 227 16.90 -9.75 11.17
C CYS A 227 16.87 -9.62 9.64
N PHE A 228 15.99 -8.78 9.10
CA PHE A 228 15.82 -8.54 7.66
C PHE A 228 16.19 -7.09 7.35
N GLN A 229 17.48 -6.74 7.53
CA GLN A 229 17.98 -5.43 7.14
C GLN A 229 17.70 -5.19 5.65
N SER A 230 17.04 -4.07 5.35
CA SER A 230 16.94 -3.55 3.99
C SER A 230 17.78 -2.29 3.92
N TYR A 231 18.80 -2.31 3.07
CA TYR A 231 19.52 -1.08 2.72
C TYR A 231 18.55 -0.18 1.94
N SER A 232 18.24 0.98 2.51
CA SER A 232 17.36 1.96 1.89
C SER A 232 18.07 3.30 1.92
N PHE A 233 18.21 3.93 0.76
CA PHE A 233 18.78 5.28 0.57
C PHE A 233 17.90 6.41 1.15
N GLY A 234 16.97 6.09 2.05
CA GLY A 234 16.03 7.02 2.65
C GLY A 234 14.95 7.51 1.67
N PRO A 235 14.03 8.38 2.14
CA PRO A 235 12.88 8.82 1.35
C PRO A 235 13.18 10.02 0.43
N TRP A 236 14.44 10.42 0.23
CA TRP A 236 14.79 11.73 -0.33
C TRP A 236 14.25 11.98 -1.73
N HIS A 237 14.31 10.98 -2.62
CA HIS A 237 13.68 11.08 -3.93
C HIS A 237 12.19 11.40 -3.83
N THR A 238 11.47 10.60 -3.05
CA THR A 238 10.03 10.75 -2.82
C THR A 238 9.69 12.10 -2.17
N MET A 239 10.49 12.55 -1.21
CA MET A 239 10.33 13.87 -0.57
C MET A 239 10.49 15.00 -1.58
N TYR A 240 11.51 14.92 -2.43
CA TYR A 240 11.80 15.94 -3.45
C TYR A 240 10.68 16.04 -4.48
N ILE A 241 10.33 14.93 -5.16
CA ILE A 241 9.26 14.95 -6.18
C ILE A 241 7.87 15.23 -5.57
N GLY A 242 7.69 14.91 -4.28
CA GLY A 242 6.48 15.20 -3.52
C GLY A 242 6.15 16.70 -3.41
N ILE A 243 7.15 17.58 -3.56
CA ILE A 243 6.93 19.03 -3.66
C ILE A 243 6.02 19.37 -4.85
N GLY A 244 6.17 18.63 -5.95
CA GLY A 244 5.40 18.80 -7.19
C GLY A 244 3.94 18.35 -7.13
N ALA A 245 3.46 17.90 -5.97
CA ALA A 245 2.04 17.60 -5.76
C ALA A 245 1.13 18.84 -5.81
N TYR A 246 1.71 20.03 -5.64
CA TYR A 246 0.95 21.27 -5.73
C TYR A 246 1.81 22.32 -6.42
N ASN A 247 1.17 23.42 -6.82
CA ASN A 247 1.89 24.57 -7.39
C ASN A 247 3.02 25.01 -6.46
N ASN A 248 4.20 25.15 -7.05
CA ASN A 248 5.46 25.49 -6.39
C ASN A 248 6.31 26.36 -7.32
N ASP A 249 7.19 27.17 -6.73
CA ASP A 249 8.03 28.13 -7.47
C ASP A 249 9.34 27.50 -7.98
N PHE A 250 9.50 26.18 -7.86
CA PHE A 250 10.72 25.44 -8.18
C PHE A 250 10.61 24.58 -9.45
N ASP A 251 9.48 24.67 -10.16
CA ASP A 251 9.14 23.87 -11.36
C ASP A 251 9.27 22.33 -11.15
N ILE A 252 9.07 21.88 -9.91
CA ILE A 252 9.10 20.45 -9.58
C ILE A 252 7.73 19.86 -9.92
N LYS A 253 7.72 18.74 -10.65
CA LYS A 253 6.51 17.97 -10.94
C LYS A 253 6.48 16.69 -10.11
N LEU A 254 5.28 16.18 -9.85
CA LEU A 254 5.08 14.88 -9.20
C LEU A 254 5.37 13.75 -10.19
N SER A 255 6.65 13.58 -10.53
CA SER A 255 7.14 12.58 -11.48
C SER A 255 8.57 12.21 -11.14
N ASP A 256 8.92 10.93 -11.29
CA ASP A 256 10.30 10.44 -11.13
C ASP A 256 11.27 11.20 -12.05
N THR A 257 10.79 11.59 -13.25
CA THR A 257 11.57 12.37 -14.23
C THR A 257 12.07 13.69 -13.65
N SER A 258 11.28 14.38 -12.82
CA SER A 258 11.74 15.63 -12.20
C SER A 258 12.92 15.43 -11.26
N GLY A 259 13.03 14.26 -10.62
CA GLY A 259 14.20 13.90 -9.82
C GLY A 259 15.42 13.65 -10.70
N PHE A 260 15.26 12.86 -11.77
CA PHE A 260 16.33 12.54 -12.71
C PHE A 260 16.84 13.78 -13.46
N ASP A 261 15.93 14.61 -13.97
CA ASP A 261 16.25 15.83 -14.73
C ASP A 261 17.07 16.80 -13.88
N TYR A 262 16.70 16.96 -12.60
CA TYR A 262 17.45 17.81 -11.69
C TYR A 262 18.87 17.28 -11.45
N PHE A 263 19.02 15.98 -11.18
CA PHE A 263 20.33 15.37 -11.00
C PHE A 263 21.22 15.51 -12.24
N ASN A 264 20.68 15.15 -13.42
CA ASN A 264 21.38 15.23 -14.70
C ASN A 264 21.74 16.68 -15.10
N SER A 265 21.06 17.68 -14.54
CA SER A 265 21.37 19.10 -14.79
C SER A 265 22.53 19.63 -13.93
N ILE A 266 22.84 18.94 -12.83
CA ILE A 266 23.89 19.35 -11.88
C ILE A 266 25.13 18.48 -12.01
N GLN A 267 24.93 17.22 -12.35
CA GLN A 267 25.98 16.24 -12.56
C GLN A 267 26.07 15.95 -14.06
N ASP A 268 27.27 15.91 -14.62
CA ASP A 268 27.52 15.41 -15.98
C ASP A 268 27.38 13.86 -16.05
N LYS A 269 26.43 13.29 -15.30
CA LYS A 269 26.12 11.86 -15.20
C LYS A 269 24.64 11.66 -15.53
N ILE A 270 24.30 10.55 -16.17
CA ILE A 270 22.91 10.23 -16.56
C ILE A 270 22.35 9.15 -15.62
N ILE A 271 21.21 9.44 -15.00
CA ILE A 271 20.44 8.46 -14.22
C ILE A 271 18.98 8.39 -14.72
N ASN A 272 18.41 7.18 -14.73
CA ASN A 272 17.00 6.95 -15.05
C ASN A 272 16.50 5.63 -14.43
N SER A 273 15.20 5.36 -14.48
CA SER A 273 14.58 4.17 -13.87
C SER A 273 15.15 2.82 -14.33
N SER A 274 15.76 2.74 -15.51
CA SER A 274 16.42 1.53 -16.03
C SER A 274 17.89 1.41 -15.63
N LEU A 275 18.58 2.51 -15.33
CA LEU A 275 20.02 2.56 -15.04
C LEU A 275 20.33 2.62 -13.54
N ILE A 276 19.33 2.87 -12.69
CA ILE A 276 19.54 2.94 -11.24
C ILE A 276 20.13 1.63 -10.68
N SER A 277 20.07 0.49 -11.36
CA SER A 277 20.54 -0.78 -10.81
C SER A 277 22.06 -0.93 -10.67
N ASP A 278 22.87 -0.27 -11.50
CA ASP A 278 24.20 -0.81 -11.82
C ASP A 278 25.40 -0.17 -11.07
N ASP A 279 25.20 0.99 -10.43
CA ASP A 279 26.29 1.75 -9.77
C ASP A 279 25.84 2.32 -8.41
N ASP A 280 26.40 1.78 -7.31
CA ASP A 280 26.09 2.20 -5.94
C ASP A 280 26.60 3.61 -5.60
N GLU A 281 27.70 4.04 -6.21
CA GLU A 281 28.24 5.39 -6.02
C GLU A 281 27.31 6.41 -6.68
N LEU A 282 26.88 6.14 -7.92
CA LEU A 282 25.91 6.97 -8.63
C LEU A 282 24.58 7.09 -7.87
N LYS A 283 24.14 6.01 -7.21
CA LYS A 283 22.94 6.04 -6.34
C LYS A 283 23.15 6.98 -5.15
N HIS A 284 24.26 6.84 -4.44
CA HIS A 284 24.57 7.70 -3.30
C HIS A 284 24.58 9.18 -3.70
N ASP A 285 25.29 9.51 -4.79
CA ASP A 285 25.32 10.85 -5.37
C ASP A 285 23.90 11.37 -5.67
N TYR A 286 23.07 10.53 -6.29
CA TYR A 286 21.69 10.90 -6.64
C TYR A 286 20.85 11.27 -5.42
N TYR A 287 20.84 10.42 -4.39
CA TYR A 287 20.04 10.66 -3.20
C TYR A 287 20.56 11.85 -2.38
N ASP A 288 21.88 12.06 -2.32
CA ASP A 288 22.47 13.20 -1.62
C ASP A 288 22.17 14.52 -2.32
N VAL A 289 22.27 14.58 -3.66
CA VAL A 289 21.89 15.77 -4.45
C VAL A 289 20.42 16.15 -4.23
N LEU A 290 19.50 15.17 -4.25
CA LEU A 290 18.08 15.43 -4.01
C LEU A 290 17.79 15.84 -2.56
N LYS A 291 18.47 15.22 -1.59
CA LYS A 291 18.37 15.58 -0.18
C LYS A 291 18.81 17.03 0.05
N ASP A 292 19.97 17.41 -0.47
CA ASP A 292 20.50 18.76 -0.30
C ASP A 292 19.58 19.80 -0.94
N ARG A 293 19.06 19.52 -2.14
CA ARG A 293 18.07 20.38 -2.78
C ARG A 293 16.79 20.50 -1.97
N TYR A 294 16.26 19.39 -1.46
CA TYR A 294 15.07 19.40 -0.63
C TYR A 294 15.25 20.24 0.64
N LEU A 295 16.41 20.11 1.31
CA LEU A 295 16.75 20.89 2.51
C LEU A 295 16.91 22.39 2.18
N GLN A 296 17.51 22.74 1.04
CA GLN A 296 17.57 24.13 0.57
C GLN A 296 16.16 24.71 0.35
N ILE A 297 15.25 23.94 -0.26
CA ILE A 297 13.86 24.38 -0.48
C ILE A 297 13.14 24.60 0.85
N ILE A 298 13.35 23.74 1.86
CA ILE A 298 12.80 23.96 3.20
C ILE A 298 13.28 25.28 3.79
N GLN A 299 14.56 25.62 3.63
CA GLN A 299 15.13 26.87 4.13
C GLN A 299 14.57 28.10 3.40
N LEU A 300 14.36 27.99 2.08
CA LEU A 300 13.85 29.08 1.25
C LEU A 300 12.34 29.31 1.44
N ASN A 301 11.55 28.24 1.55
CA ASN A 301 10.08 28.33 1.65
C ASN A 301 9.50 27.21 2.54
N PRO A 302 9.64 27.30 3.88
CA PRO A 302 9.14 26.26 4.80
C PRO A 302 7.62 26.12 4.77
N LEU A 303 6.90 27.21 4.47
CA LEU A 303 5.44 27.22 4.39
C LEU A 303 4.91 26.35 3.25
N LEU A 304 5.65 26.24 2.13
CA LEU A 304 5.30 25.33 1.04
C LEU A 304 5.23 23.88 1.53
N ILE A 305 6.25 23.44 2.28
CA ILE A 305 6.35 22.06 2.77
C ILE A 305 5.26 21.78 3.82
N ILE A 306 5.04 22.71 4.75
CA ILE A 306 3.97 22.60 5.76
C ILE A 306 2.60 22.55 5.07
N LYS A 307 2.33 23.44 4.10
CA LYS A 307 1.10 23.46 3.31
C LYS A 307 0.87 22.09 2.66
N ASN A 308 1.86 21.58 1.93
CA ASN A 308 1.75 20.30 1.25
C ASN A 308 1.49 19.16 2.24
N GLY A 309 2.23 19.10 3.36
CA GLY A 309 2.01 18.10 4.41
C GLY A 309 0.60 18.13 4.99
N VAL A 310 0.06 19.31 5.31
CA VAL A 310 -1.32 19.46 5.82
C VAL A 310 -2.34 18.99 4.78
N LEU A 311 -2.21 19.42 3.52
CA LEU A 311 -3.13 19.01 2.45
C LEU A 311 -3.08 17.50 2.21
N ASN A 312 -1.89 16.90 2.27
CA ASN A 312 -1.69 15.46 2.12
C ASN A 312 -2.31 14.67 3.29
N ILE A 313 -2.15 15.14 4.53
CA ILE A 313 -2.78 14.52 5.71
C ILE A 313 -4.30 14.60 5.60
N ILE A 314 -4.86 15.73 5.21
CA ILE A 314 -6.32 15.84 5.00
C ILE A 314 -6.76 14.92 3.85
N GLY A 315 -6.00 14.92 2.75
CA GLY A 315 -6.27 14.11 1.57
C GLY A 315 -6.23 12.61 1.83
N SER A 316 -5.55 12.13 2.89
CA SER A 316 -5.49 10.70 3.24
C SER A 316 -6.78 10.18 3.90
N TYR A 317 -7.72 11.08 4.23
CA TYR A 317 -9.08 10.75 4.64
C TYR A 317 -10.07 10.75 3.47
N GLY A 318 -9.62 11.06 2.25
CA GLY A 318 -10.45 11.09 1.04
C GLY A 318 -10.36 9.82 0.19
N PHE A 319 -10.55 9.97 -1.13
CA PHE A 319 -10.52 8.89 -2.13
C PHE A 319 -9.18 8.76 -2.89
N GLY A 320 -8.22 9.63 -2.59
CA GLY A 320 -6.86 9.58 -3.13
C GLY A 320 -6.53 10.67 -4.14
N TYR A 321 -5.24 11.01 -4.17
CA TYR A 321 -4.68 12.04 -5.02
C TYR A 321 -4.59 11.55 -6.47
N LYS A 322 -5.12 12.34 -7.42
CA LYS A 322 -5.01 12.10 -8.86
C LYS A 322 -4.06 13.14 -9.47
N PRO A 323 -2.84 12.73 -9.89
CA PRO A 323 -1.89 13.65 -10.53
C PRO A 323 -2.52 14.40 -11.71
N GLU A 324 -2.08 15.64 -11.91
CA GLU A 324 -2.46 16.52 -13.03
C GLU A 324 -3.94 16.94 -13.08
N ASN A 325 -4.79 16.46 -12.17
CA ASN A 325 -6.19 16.86 -12.09
C ASN A 325 -6.46 17.69 -10.83
N THR A 326 -6.21 18.99 -10.93
CA THR A 326 -6.36 19.96 -9.83
C THR A 326 -7.75 19.92 -9.19
N ILE A 327 -8.81 19.74 -9.99
CA ILE A 327 -10.19 19.67 -9.49
C ILE A 327 -10.37 18.44 -8.59
N LEU A 328 -9.91 17.27 -9.04
CA LEU A 328 -10.00 16.04 -8.23
C LEU A 328 -9.13 16.10 -6.99
N ILE A 329 -7.96 16.74 -7.06
CA ILE A 329 -7.06 16.93 -5.90
C ILE A 329 -7.77 17.74 -4.81
N TYR A 330 -8.32 18.90 -5.12
CA TYR A 330 -9.01 19.73 -4.12
C TYR A 330 -10.35 19.13 -3.68
N THR A 331 -11.04 18.41 -4.56
CA THR A 331 -12.24 17.64 -4.17
C THR A 331 -11.87 16.55 -3.16
N ASN A 332 -10.76 15.83 -3.36
CA ASN A 332 -10.25 14.84 -2.42
C ASN A 332 -9.96 15.45 -1.05
N ILE A 333 -9.30 16.61 -1.02
CA ILE A 333 -9.00 17.34 0.22
C ILE A 333 -10.29 17.78 0.93
N LEU A 334 -11.25 18.34 0.20
CA LEU A 334 -12.53 18.76 0.79
C LEU A 334 -13.30 17.56 1.37
N CYS A 335 -13.40 16.45 0.63
CA CYS A 335 -14.01 15.22 1.10
C CYS A 335 -13.30 14.68 2.35
N GLY A 336 -11.96 14.67 2.35
CA GLY A 336 -11.15 14.26 3.50
C GLY A 336 -11.42 15.11 4.74
N LEU A 337 -11.49 16.44 4.58
CA LEU A 337 -11.78 17.37 5.68
C LEU A 337 -13.19 17.13 6.27
N ILE A 338 -14.21 17.02 5.41
CA ILE A 338 -15.58 16.71 5.84
C ILE A 338 -15.59 15.38 6.58
N PHE A 339 -14.93 14.35 6.06
CA PHE A 339 -14.89 13.05 6.68
C PHE A 339 -14.18 13.07 8.04
N MET A 340 -13.05 13.77 8.18
CA MET A 340 -12.36 13.99 9.45
C MET A 340 -13.30 14.64 10.48
N ILE A 341 -13.97 15.74 10.12
CA ILE A 341 -14.91 16.43 11.00
C ILE A 341 -16.04 15.49 11.43
N MET A 342 -16.59 14.71 10.49
CA MET A 342 -17.67 13.76 10.79
C MET A 342 -17.21 12.62 11.71
N LEU A 343 -15.98 12.10 11.56
CA LEU A 343 -15.43 11.11 12.49
C LEU A 343 -15.32 11.68 13.90
N LEU A 344 -14.82 12.90 14.05
CA LEU A 344 -14.71 13.58 15.34
C LEU A 344 -16.08 13.87 15.96
N TYR A 345 -17.01 14.41 15.16
CA TYR A 345 -18.39 14.69 15.58
C TYR A 345 -19.12 13.42 16.06
N CYS A 346 -18.96 12.30 15.34
CA CYS A 346 -19.51 11.01 15.71
C CYS A 346 -18.67 10.23 16.76
N LYS A 347 -17.67 10.89 17.37
CA LYS A 347 -16.76 10.33 18.39
C LYS A 347 -16.01 9.06 17.96
N GLN A 348 -15.74 8.90 16.67
CA GLN A 348 -15.02 7.78 16.08
C GLN A 348 -13.50 7.97 16.16
N TYR A 349 -12.97 8.31 17.35
CA TYR A 349 -11.57 8.68 17.54
C TYR A 349 -10.58 7.58 17.14
N THR A 350 -10.90 6.32 17.43
CA THR A 350 -10.01 5.20 17.08
C THR A 350 -9.84 5.09 15.56
N LEU A 351 -10.91 5.26 14.78
CA LEU A 351 -10.85 5.23 13.32
C LEU A 351 -10.17 6.48 12.77
N PHE A 352 -10.39 7.64 13.38
CA PHE A 352 -9.65 8.87 13.06
C PHE A 352 -8.14 8.64 13.18
N PHE A 353 -7.66 8.18 14.34
CA PHE A 353 -6.23 7.90 14.53
C PHE A 353 -5.72 6.78 13.61
N ALA A 354 -6.50 5.72 13.41
CA ALA A 354 -6.11 4.62 12.52
C ALA A 354 -5.84 5.11 11.08
N ILE A 355 -6.72 5.95 10.51
CA ILE A 355 -6.55 6.48 9.15
C ILE A 355 -5.37 7.47 9.08
N GLY A 356 -5.22 8.34 10.08
CA GLY A 356 -4.09 9.26 10.12
C GLY A 356 -2.75 8.51 10.19
N ILE A 357 -2.64 7.55 11.11
CA ILE A 357 -1.41 6.79 11.36
C ILE A 357 -1.09 5.83 10.21
N SER A 358 -2.09 5.30 9.48
CA SER A 358 -1.83 4.42 8.33
C SER A 358 -1.06 5.09 7.20
N SER A 359 -1.04 6.43 7.17
CA SER A 359 -0.44 7.23 6.11
C SER A 359 0.70 8.15 6.58
N ILE A 360 0.90 8.30 7.90
CA ILE A 360 1.84 9.27 8.49
C ILE A 360 3.31 9.04 8.09
N SER A 361 3.66 7.82 7.67
CA SER A 361 5.00 7.49 7.20
C SER A 361 5.38 8.20 5.89
N PHE A 362 4.40 8.68 5.12
CA PHE A 362 4.65 9.33 3.82
C PHE A 362 3.87 10.63 3.59
N THR A 363 2.66 10.79 4.15
CA THR A 363 1.84 11.99 3.91
C THR A 363 2.47 13.31 4.33
N PRO A 364 3.39 13.40 5.32
CA PRO A 364 4.06 14.65 5.61
C PRO A 364 4.86 15.24 4.44
N TYR A 365 5.26 14.42 3.47
CA TYR A 365 6.14 14.82 2.37
C TYR A 365 5.72 14.33 0.98
N TYR A 366 4.75 13.42 0.88
CA TYR A 366 4.29 12.87 -0.40
C TYR A 366 2.76 12.75 -0.45
N PRO A 367 2.11 13.10 -1.57
CA PRO A 367 0.65 13.06 -1.66
C PRO A 367 0.11 11.63 -1.56
N PRO A 368 -1.08 11.45 -0.95
CA PRO A 368 -1.69 10.14 -0.79
C PRO A 368 -2.36 9.69 -2.09
N ILE A 369 -1.54 9.28 -3.06
CA ILE A 369 -2.03 8.69 -4.32
C ILE A 369 -2.89 7.46 -4.02
N SER A 370 -3.89 7.20 -4.86
CA SER A 370 -4.91 6.18 -4.58
C SER A 370 -4.35 4.78 -4.31
N ALA A 371 -3.23 4.40 -4.94
CA ALA A 371 -2.56 3.14 -4.69
C ALA A 371 -1.94 3.05 -3.28
N TYR A 372 -1.43 4.16 -2.76
CA TYR A 372 -0.80 4.22 -1.44
C TYR A 372 -1.83 4.29 -0.32
N MET A 373 -3.03 4.75 -0.65
CA MET A 373 -4.18 4.76 0.25
C MET A 373 -4.92 3.43 0.32
N TYR A 374 -4.50 2.40 -0.43
CA TYR A 374 -5.28 1.17 -0.53
C TYR A 374 -5.61 0.55 0.84
N GLY A 375 -4.65 0.54 1.77
CA GLY A 375 -4.90 0.09 3.14
C GLY A 375 -5.85 0.97 3.95
N SER A 376 -5.96 2.26 3.64
CA SER A 376 -6.90 3.17 4.30
C SER A 376 -8.34 3.00 3.83
N TYR A 377 -8.60 2.48 2.62
CA TYR A 377 -9.98 2.38 2.11
C TYR A 377 -10.89 1.52 2.99
N ILE A 378 -10.37 0.44 3.58
CA ILE A 378 -11.17 -0.36 4.51
C ILE A 378 -11.51 0.41 5.79
N LEU A 379 -10.57 1.21 6.30
CA LEU A 379 -10.77 2.05 7.48
C LEU A 379 -11.81 3.14 7.18
N ILE A 380 -11.71 3.77 6.02
CA ILE A 380 -12.65 4.80 5.54
C ILE A 380 -14.05 4.20 5.38
N ALA A 381 -14.18 3.04 4.73
CA ALA A 381 -15.47 2.37 4.56
C ALA A 381 -16.15 2.08 5.91
N ILE A 382 -15.39 1.58 6.90
CA ILE A 382 -15.92 1.35 8.25
C ILE A 382 -16.27 2.67 8.96
N GLY A 383 -15.47 3.72 8.79
CA GLY A 383 -15.78 5.05 9.31
C GLY A 383 -17.08 5.61 8.76
N ILE A 384 -17.31 5.50 7.45
CA ILE A 384 -18.57 5.90 6.79
C ILE A 384 -19.76 5.12 7.39
N ILE A 385 -19.62 3.80 7.53
CA ILE A 385 -20.67 2.95 8.12
C ILE A 385 -21.02 3.41 9.55
N ASN A 386 -20.00 3.69 10.37
CA ASN A 386 -20.21 4.13 11.75
C ASN A 386 -20.85 5.51 11.82
N ILE A 387 -20.47 6.44 10.93
CA ILE A 387 -21.11 7.77 10.84
C ILE A 387 -22.59 7.62 10.46
N ILE A 388 -22.91 6.85 9.42
CA ILE A 388 -24.30 6.60 9.00
C ILE A 388 -25.10 5.97 10.15
N HIS A 389 -24.52 4.98 10.83
CA HIS A 389 -25.16 4.33 11.96
C HIS A 389 -25.47 5.32 13.10
N TYR A 390 -24.50 6.17 13.46
CA TYR A 390 -24.66 7.20 14.49
C TYR A 390 -25.77 8.19 14.15
N VAL A 391 -25.79 8.71 12.91
CA VAL A 391 -26.81 9.67 12.46
C VAL A 391 -28.21 9.07 12.51
N ILE A 392 -28.37 7.81 12.13
CA ILE A 392 -29.67 7.13 12.15
C ILE A 392 -30.15 6.89 13.59
N ILE A 393 -29.28 6.41 14.48
CA ILE A 393 -29.66 6.19 15.90
C ILE A 393 -30.05 7.52 16.55
N LYS A 394 -29.24 8.57 16.38
CA LYS A 394 -29.51 9.87 16.99
C LYS A 394 -30.87 10.42 16.56
N ARG A 395 -31.18 10.36 15.26
CA ARG A 395 -32.51 10.76 14.74
C ARG A 395 -33.67 9.93 15.26
N GLY A 396 -33.45 8.64 15.57
CA GLY A 396 -34.48 7.78 16.15
C GLY A 396 -34.73 8.01 17.64
N ASN A 397 -33.84 8.72 18.34
CA ASN A 397 -34.03 9.10 19.74
C ASN A 397 -34.56 10.53 19.89
N ASP A 398 -34.37 11.37 18.86
CA ASP A 398 -34.85 12.76 18.80
C ASP A 398 -36.24 12.90 18.13
N ALA A 399 -36.79 11.80 17.60
CA ALA A 399 -38.14 11.71 17.01
C ALA A 399 -39.03 10.84 17.89
#